data_AF-A0A009QHM3-F1
#
_entry.id   AF-A0A009QHM3-F1
#
_cell.length_a   1.000
_cell.length_b   1.000
_cell.length_c   1.000
_cell.angle_alpha   90.00
_cell.angle_beta   90.00
_cell.angle_gamma   90.00
#
_symmetry.space_group_name_H-M   'P 1'
#
loop_
_entity.id
_entity.type
_entity.pdbx_description
1 polymer ?
#
loop_
_entity_poly.entity_id
_entity_poly.type
_entity_poly.pdbx_seq_one_letter_code
_entity_poly.pdbx_strand_id
1 'polypeptide(L)'
;MTYRSNPFDKQDYSKFAFKKSELLAVIQAIDENFSFDLVNADLQENKELLHIEANTNVNHEYKLFLFKKPLLTFHEAACILTGYDPQYVEQCQNDTNFKQNFSNYLGAYDYISTCIDAQMLSYDSYSNRLCASEFKQFLANENTFINGFNDELRHSEVSHLDQNSADDNSTIEQLKKENEELKVELLGKERRIKELESIQTSIEDESKLGRTRAENNAAKLILALSELASIDISKPYAPYESLKTQGELLGIDKFPSNENVATWLKRAHAQKS
;
A
#
# COMPACT_ATOMS: atom_id res chain seq x y z
N MET A 1 44.78 25.86 -48.90
CA MET A 1 44.76 25.10 -47.62
C MET A 1 46.18 24.65 -47.32
N THR A 2 46.76 25.11 -46.23
CA THR A 2 48.05 24.61 -45.74
C THR A 2 47.91 24.42 -44.24
N TYR A 3 47.67 23.17 -43.84
CA TYR A 3 47.65 22.77 -42.44
C TYR A 3 49.07 22.92 -41.89
N ARG A 4 49.25 23.78 -40.88
CA ARG A 4 50.46 23.81 -40.06
C ARG A 4 50.53 22.48 -39.31
N SER A 5 51.56 21.69 -39.61
CA SER A 5 51.91 20.48 -38.87
C SER A 5 52.27 20.84 -37.42
N ASN A 6 51.55 20.25 -36.48
CA ASN A 6 51.84 20.31 -35.05
C ASN A 6 53.21 19.64 -34.80
N PRO A 7 54.20 20.29 -34.15
CA PRO A 7 55.55 19.75 -34.02
C PRO A 7 55.67 18.60 -33.00
N PHE A 8 54.57 18.25 -32.34
CA PHE A 8 54.50 17.15 -31.38
C PHE A 8 53.82 15.94 -32.01
N ASP A 9 54.65 15.11 -32.64
CA ASP A 9 54.24 13.78 -33.07
C ASP A 9 53.99 12.94 -31.82
N LYS A 10 52.72 12.67 -31.52
CA LYS A 10 52.24 12.05 -30.25
C LYS A 10 52.58 10.56 -30.10
N GLN A 11 53.49 10.03 -30.91
CA GLN A 11 53.76 8.59 -30.95
C GLN A 11 55.21 8.21 -30.60
N ASP A 12 56.13 9.17 -30.48
CA ASP A 12 57.52 8.88 -30.12
C ASP A 12 57.95 9.60 -28.84
N TYR A 13 57.65 8.96 -27.71
CA TYR A 13 58.10 9.40 -26.39
C TYR A 13 59.50 8.89 -26.03
N SER A 14 60.25 8.30 -26.96
CA SER A 14 61.62 7.83 -26.70
C SER A 14 62.57 8.97 -26.29
N LYS A 15 62.27 10.21 -26.70
CA LYS A 15 62.98 11.44 -26.27
C LYS A 15 62.61 11.90 -24.87
N PHE A 16 61.50 11.41 -24.31
CA PHE A 16 61.11 11.57 -22.92
C PHE A 16 61.53 10.34 -22.09
N ALA A 17 62.68 9.74 -22.43
CA ALA A 17 63.36 8.80 -21.56
C ALA A 17 63.73 9.52 -20.26
N PHE A 18 62.77 9.55 -19.35
CA PHE A 18 62.90 10.14 -18.04
C PHE A 18 63.98 9.36 -17.30
N LYS A 19 65.15 9.96 -17.15
CA LYS A 19 66.18 9.40 -16.30
C LYS A 19 65.72 9.60 -14.87
N LYS A 20 65.09 8.57 -14.30
CA LYS A 20 64.62 8.51 -12.91
C LYS A 20 65.66 9.05 -11.94
N SER A 21 66.95 8.78 -12.19
CA SER A 21 68.09 9.30 -11.43
C SER A 21 68.29 10.82 -11.51
N GLU A 22 68.06 11.44 -12.68
CA GLU A 22 68.24 12.89 -12.86
C GLU A 22 67.11 13.67 -12.17
N LEU A 23 65.85 13.20 -12.25
CA LEU A 23 64.78 13.82 -11.46
C LEU A 23 64.95 13.55 -9.96
N LEU A 24 65.36 12.34 -9.58
CA LEU A 24 65.62 12.03 -8.18
C LEU A 24 66.64 13.01 -7.59
N ALA A 25 67.73 13.31 -8.32
CA ALA A 25 68.73 14.27 -7.90
C ALA A 25 68.18 15.69 -7.74
N VAL A 26 67.29 16.13 -8.64
CA VAL A 26 66.65 17.46 -8.52
C VAL A 26 65.73 17.52 -7.30
N ILE A 27 64.94 16.48 -7.06
CA ILE A 27 64.01 16.46 -5.92
C ILE A 27 64.78 16.31 -4.60
N GLN A 28 65.83 15.50 -4.54
CA GLN A 28 66.68 15.34 -3.35
C GLN A 28 67.46 16.60 -2.99
N ALA A 29 67.69 17.50 -3.96
CA ALA A 29 68.26 18.82 -3.66
C ALA A 29 67.26 19.75 -2.94
N ILE A 30 65.96 19.46 -3.01
CA ILE A 30 64.89 20.21 -2.34
C ILE A 30 64.44 19.51 -1.05
N ASP A 31 64.37 18.17 -1.08
CA ASP A 31 63.99 17.30 0.02
C ASP A 31 64.92 16.08 0.04
N GLU A 32 65.97 16.14 0.88
CA GLU A 32 67.02 15.10 0.96
C GLU A 32 66.47 13.70 1.27
N ASN A 33 65.29 13.59 1.87
CA ASN A 33 64.69 12.31 2.28
C ASN A 33 63.79 11.69 1.21
N PHE A 34 63.59 12.37 0.08
CA PHE A 34 62.74 11.87 -0.98
C PHE A 34 63.35 10.63 -1.67
N SER A 35 62.55 9.58 -1.81
CA SER A 35 62.89 8.38 -2.60
C SER A 35 61.66 7.86 -3.34
N PHE A 36 61.84 7.46 -4.60
CA PHE A 36 60.78 6.83 -5.39
C PHE A 36 60.41 5.42 -4.90
N ASP A 37 61.30 4.79 -4.11
CA ASP A 37 61.17 3.39 -3.71
C ASP A 37 60.68 3.24 -2.26
N LEU A 38 60.15 4.33 -1.65
CA LEU A 38 59.50 4.35 -0.33
C LEU A 38 58.10 3.68 -0.30
N VAL A 39 57.84 2.76 -1.23
CA VAL A 39 56.65 1.91 -1.20
C VAL A 39 57.11 0.55 -0.72
N ASN A 40 57.03 0.29 0.61
CA ASN A 40 56.73 -1.04 1.20
C ASN A 40 57.00 -1.17 2.72
N ALA A 41 57.35 -0.11 3.46
CA ALA A 41 57.46 -0.21 4.93
C ALA A 41 56.18 0.19 5.71
N ASP A 42 55.35 1.09 5.16
CA ASP A 42 54.16 1.62 5.88
C ASP A 42 52.81 1.02 5.40
N LEU A 43 52.85 0.02 4.52
CA LEU A 43 51.65 -0.65 3.99
C LEU A 43 51.17 -1.84 4.83
N GLN A 44 51.88 -2.18 5.91
CA GLN A 44 51.49 -3.27 6.83
C GLN A 44 50.94 -2.78 8.17
N GLU A 45 51.24 -1.55 8.62
CA GLU A 45 50.56 -0.95 9.79
C GLU A 45 49.26 -0.22 9.44
N ASN A 46 49.01 0.08 8.16
CA ASN A 46 47.78 0.77 7.74
C ASN A 46 46.64 -0.16 7.28
N LYS A 47 46.80 -1.49 7.37
CA LYS A 47 45.69 -2.44 7.12
C LYS A 47 44.73 -2.60 8.30
N GLU A 48 45.13 -2.23 9.51
CA GLU A 48 44.23 -2.18 10.67
C GLU A 48 43.54 -0.80 10.86
N LEU A 49 43.90 0.21 10.07
CA LEU A 49 43.29 1.56 10.11
C LEU A 49 42.25 1.83 9.01
N LEU A 50 41.89 0.82 8.19
CA LEU A 50 40.76 0.91 7.25
C LEU A 50 39.45 0.32 7.80
N HIS A 51 39.40 -0.03 9.08
CA HIS A 51 38.18 0.16 9.84
C HIS A 51 38.12 1.63 10.26
N ILE A 52 37.66 2.49 9.35
CA ILE A 52 37.09 3.77 9.74
C ILE A 52 35.80 3.44 10.49
N GLU A 53 35.95 3.12 11.78
CA GLU A 53 34.92 3.46 12.73
C GLU A 53 34.72 4.97 12.65
N ALA A 54 33.44 5.34 12.52
CA ALA A 54 32.94 6.68 12.46
C ALA A 54 33.56 7.58 13.53
N ASN A 55 34.60 8.35 13.15
CA ASN A 55 34.98 9.53 13.91
C ASN A 55 34.39 10.77 13.25
N THR A 56 33.21 11.08 13.76
CA THR A 56 32.48 12.34 13.74
C THR A 56 33.37 13.57 13.90
N ASN A 57 33.75 14.24 12.80
CA ASN A 57 33.86 15.71 12.72
C ASN A 57 34.38 16.24 11.36
N VAL A 58 34.02 15.60 10.24
CA VAL A 58 33.99 16.34 8.97
C VAL A 58 32.69 17.13 8.99
N ASN A 59 32.77 18.45 8.92
CA ASN A 59 31.62 19.33 8.96
C ASN A 59 30.70 18.99 7.78
N HIS A 60 29.60 18.28 8.06
CA HIS A 60 28.70 17.71 7.06
C HIS A 60 27.76 18.78 6.49
N GLU A 61 28.32 19.85 5.89
CA GLU A 61 27.51 20.92 5.31
C GLU A 61 26.54 20.38 4.24
N TYR A 62 26.96 19.35 3.47
CA TYR A 62 26.10 18.74 2.46
C TYR A 62 24.86 18.05 3.07
N LYS A 63 25.00 17.40 4.24
CA LYS A 63 23.88 16.68 4.90
C LYS A 63 22.76 17.62 5.32
N LEU A 64 23.09 18.83 5.77
CA LEU A 64 22.11 19.79 6.28
C LEU A 64 21.01 20.08 5.26
N PHE A 65 21.39 20.32 4.00
CA PHE A 65 20.43 20.61 2.93
C PHE A 65 19.91 19.34 2.30
N LEU A 66 20.75 18.31 2.13
CA LEU A 66 20.35 17.02 1.57
C LEU A 66 19.21 16.37 2.37
N PHE A 67 19.33 16.32 3.70
CA PHE A 67 18.34 15.67 4.57
C PHE A 67 17.04 16.48 4.72
N LYS A 68 17.04 17.75 4.33
CA LYS A 68 15.85 18.62 4.31
C LYS A 68 15.10 18.62 2.99
N LYS A 69 15.62 17.95 1.95
CA LYS A 69 14.94 17.89 0.64
C LYS A 69 13.64 17.10 0.75
N PRO A 70 12.51 17.62 0.25
CA PRO A 70 11.25 16.87 0.21
C PRO A 70 11.28 15.75 -0.83
N LEU A 71 12.09 15.91 -1.88
CA LEU A 71 12.23 14.97 -2.98
C LEU A 71 13.70 14.65 -3.22
N LEU A 72 14.01 13.37 -3.42
CA LEU A 72 15.36 12.85 -3.60
C LEU A 72 15.51 12.20 -4.98
N THR A 73 16.66 12.39 -5.61
CA THR A 73 17.08 11.58 -6.76
C THR A 73 17.67 10.24 -6.30
N PHE A 74 17.84 9.28 -7.21
CA PHE A 74 18.51 8.00 -6.89
C PHE A 74 19.92 8.20 -6.40
N HIS A 75 20.63 9.11 -7.05
CA HIS A 75 21.98 9.49 -6.67
C HIS A 75 22.03 9.97 -5.21
N GLU A 76 21.15 10.90 -4.85
CA GLU A 76 21.05 11.44 -3.49
C GLU A 76 20.64 10.39 -2.47
N ALA A 77 19.65 9.55 -2.77
CA ALA A 77 19.18 8.49 -1.88
C ALA A 77 20.29 7.44 -1.63
N ALA A 78 21.04 7.06 -2.66
CA ALA A 78 22.19 6.15 -2.53
C ALA A 78 23.31 6.78 -1.69
N CYS A 79 23.60 8.07 -1.88
CA CYS A 79 24.54 8.82 -1.05
C CYS A 79 24.10 8.92 0.41
N ILE A 80 22.80 9.10 0.68
CA ILE A 80 22.25 9.09 2.05
C ILE A 80 22.52 7.74 2.72
N LEU A 81 22.22 6.62 2.04
CA LEU A 81 22.44 5.25 2.56
C LEU A 81 23.91 4.97 2.87
N THR A 82 24.82 5.46 2.04
CA THR A 82 26.25 5.10 2.11
C THR A 82 27.10 6.14 2.83
N GLY A 83 26.56 7.34 3.07
CA GLY A 83 27.26 8.45 3.70
C GLY A 83 28.24 9.19 2.79
N TYR A 84 28.26 8.90 1.48
CA TYR A 84 29.06 9.67 0.53
C TYR A 84 28.47 11.05 0.28
N ASP A 85 29.34 12.03 0.03
CA ASP A 85 28.93 13.35 -0.48
C ASP A 85 28.50 13.21 -1.96
N PRO A 86 27.26 13.59 -2.31
CA PRO A 86 26.79 13.60 -3.70
C PRO A 86 27.75 14.30 -4.67
N GLN A 87 28.28 15.48 -4.30
CA GLN A 87 29.15 16.25 -5.19
C GLN A 87 30.48 15.53 -5.44
N TYR A 88 31.01 14.86 -4.43
CA TYR A 88 32.25 14.11 -4.54
C TYR A 88 32.08 12.91 -5.48
N VAL A 89 30.97 12.18 -5.36
CA VAL A 89 30.65 11.06 -6.24
C VAL A 89 30.49 11.53 -7.70
N GLU A 90 29.81 12.67 -7.93
CA GLU A 90 29.68 13.25 -9.28
C GLU A 90 31.03 13.63 -9.89
N GLN A 91 31.93 14.23 -9.11
CA GLN A 91 33.28 14.61 -9.57
C GLN A 91 34.12 13.40 -10.00
N CYS A 92 33.99 12.30 -9.26
CA CYS A 92 34.76 11.07 -9.51
C CYS A 92 34.13 10.15 -10.56
N GLN A 93 32.96 10.47 -11.12
CA GLN A 93 32.21 9.55 -11.99
C GLN A 93 32.99 9.06 -13.22
N ASN A 94 33.95 9.86 -13.70
CA ASN A 94 34.80 9.54 -14.85
C ASN A 94 36.15 8.92 -14.47
N ASP A 95 36.40 8.67 -13.19
CA ASP A 95 37.65 8.08 -12.73
C ASP A 95 37.78 6.62 -13.18
N THR A 96 38.98 6.23 -13.62
CA THR A 96 39.28 4.86 -14.08
C THR A 96 38.88 3.78 -13.07
N ASN A 97 39.02 4.07 -11.78
CA ASN A 97 38.75 3.15 -10.67
C ASN A 97 37.43 3.43 -9.93
N PHE A 98 36.53 4.23 -10.51
CA PHE A 98 35.27 4.62 -9.85
C PHE A 98 34.49 3.43 -9.31
N LYS A 99 34.32 2.37 -10.12
CA LYS A 99 33.59 1.17 -9.71
C LYS A 99 34.18 0.47 -8.48
N GLN A 100 35.50 0.52 -8.34
CA GLN A 100 36.19 -0.09 -7.20
C GLN A 100 36.08 0.80 -5.96
N ASN A 101 36.22 2.12 -6.12
CA ASN A 101 36.23 3.07 -5.00
C ASN A 101 34.82 3.37 -4.46
N PHE A 102 33.80 3.25 -5.31
CA PHE A 102 32.41 3.57 -4.99
C PHE A 102 31.50 2.33 -5.11
N SER A 103 32.03 1.13 -4.84
CA SER A 103 31.26 -0.12 -4.91
C SER A 103 30.03 -0.11 -3.99
N ASN A 104 30.15 0.47 -2.80
CA ASN A 104 29.03 0.58 -1.85
C ASN A 104 27.95 1.54 -2.37
N TYR A 105 28.34 2.67 -2.95
CA TYR A 105 27.42 3.59 -3.60
C TYR A 105 26.68 2.92 -4.76
N LEU A 106 27.40 2.17 -5.61
CA LEU A 106 26.80 1.43 -6.72
C LEU A 106 25.84 0.35 -6.23
N GLY A 107 26.20 -0.37 -5.17
CA GLY A 107 25.33 -1.36 -4.54
C GLY A 107 24.07 -0.73 -3.95
N ALA A 108 24.19 0.40 -3.26
CA ALA A 108 23.04 1.12 -2.71
C ALA A 108 22.13 1.69 -3.82
N TYR A 109 22.73 2.18 -4.91
CA TYR A 109 22.00 2.65 -6.08
C TYR A 109 21.18 1.52 -6.72
N ASP A 110 21.80 0.36 -6.95
CA ASP A 110 21.14 -0.83 -7.50
C ASP A 110 20.04 -1.37 -6.57
N TYR A 111 20.31 -1.40 -5.27
CA TYR A 111 19.33 -1.77 -4.25
C TYR A 111 18.09 -0.87 -4.28
N ILE A 112 18.26 0.45 -4.30
CA ILE A 112 17.12 1.38 -4.41
C ILE A 112 16.35 1.14 -5.70
N SER A 113 17.04 0.93 -6.83
CA SER A 113 16.39 0.66 -8.12
C SER A 113 15.52 -0.59 -8.04
N THR A 114 16.04 -1.69 -7.47
CA THR A 114 15.29 -2.94 -7.36
C THR A 114 14.12 -2.84 -6.38
N CYS A 115 14.24 -2.06 -5.29
CA CYS A 115 13.12 -1.78 -4.39
C CYS A 115 11.97 -1.01 -5.08
N ILE A 116 12.30 -0.12 -6.02
CA ILE A 116 11.28 0.60 -6.81
C ILE A 116 10.62 -0.33 -7.81
N ASP A 117 11.39 -1.15 -8.51
CA ASP A 117 10.87 -2.16 -9.44
C ASP A 117 9.94 -3.15 -8.73
N ALA A 118 10.26 -3.49 -7.47
CA ALA A 118 9.44 -4.31 -6.59
C ALA A 118 8.23 -3.57 -5.96
N GLN A 119 8.02 -2.29 -6.29
CA GLN A 119 6.97 -1.43 -5.74
C GLN A 119 7.02 -1.24 -4.21
N MET A 120 8.19 -1.40 -3.60
CA MET A 120 8.42 -1.14 -2.17
C MET A 120 8.66 0.34 -1.88
N LEU A 121 9.15 1.08 -2.87
CA LEU A 121 9.37 2.52 -2.81
C LEU A 121 8.58 3.21 -3.92
N SER A 122 7.79 4.21 -3.54
CA SER A 122 7.08 5.05 -4.49
C SER A 122 8.07 5.97 -5.21
N TYR A 123 7.96 6.00 -6.53
CA TYR A 123 8.85 6.75 -7.40
C TYR A 123 8.05 7.45 -8.49
N ASP A 124 8.24 8.77 -8.62
CA ASP A 124 7.67 9.53 -9.71
C ASP A 124 8.59 9.45 -10.94
N SER A 125 8.21 8.60 -11.88
CA SER A 125 8.91 8.43 -13.15
C SER A 125 8.94 9.69 -14.02
N TYR A 126 8.02 10.64 -13.85
CA TYR A 126 8.00 11.88 -14.63
C TYR A 126 9.07 12.86 -14.14
N SER A 127 9.22 13.00 -12.83
CA SER A 127 10.22 13.90 -12.23
C SER A 127 11.55 13.23 -11.89
N ASN A 128 11.63 11.90 -12.00
CA ASN A 128 12.77 11.08 -11.59
C ASN A 128 13.13 11.30 -10.10
N ARG A 129 12.12 11.28 -9.23
CA ARG A 129 12.27 11.58 -7.80
C ARG A 129 11.49 10.64 -6.88
N LEU A 130 12.07 10.44 -5.71
CA LEU A 130 11.52 9.72 -4.56
C LEU A 130 11.00 10.73 -3.54
N CYS A 131 9.90 10.39 -2.86
CA CYS A 131 9.42 11.16 -1.71
C CYS A 131 10.32 10.89 -0.49
N ALA A 132 10.91 11.93 0.09
CA ALA A 132 11.85 11.76 1.19
C ALA A 132 11.19 11.16 2.45
N SER A 133 9.93 11.52 2.75
CA SER A 133 9.23 10.98 3.92
C SER A 133 8.93 9.48 3.78
N GLU A 134 8.57 9.02 2.59
CA GLU A 134 8.33 7.60 2.31
C GLU A 134 9.64 6.82 2.35
N PHE A 135 10.74 7.40 1.84
CA PHE A 135 12.06 6.80 1.95
C PHE A 135 12.53 6.66 3.41
N LYS A 136 12.32 7.68 4.25
CA LYS A 136 12.62 7.59 5.70
C LYS A 136 11.86 6.45 6.38
N GLN A 137 10.58 6.29 6.07
CA GLN A 137 9.73 5.23 6.62
C GLN A 137 10.16 3.85 6.12
N PHE A 138 10.44 3.72 4.82
CA PHE A 138 10.97 2.49 4.24
C PHE A 138 12.24 2.03 4.96
N LEU A 139 13.20 2.93 5.17
CA LEU A 139 14.42 2.61 5.91
C LEU A 139 14.14 2.21 7.36
N ALA A 140 13.21 2.89 8.03
CA ALA A 140 12.82 2.55 9.40
C ALA A 140 12.18 1.15 9.48
N ASN A 141 11.31 0.80 8.53
CA ASN A 141 10.69 -0.53 8.44
C ASN A 141 11.72 -1.65 8.23
N GLU A 142 12.80 -1.36 7.51
CA GLU A 142 13.96 -2.25 7.30
C GLU A 142 14.98 -2.16 8.46
N ASN A 143 14.60 -1.56 9.59
CA ASN A 143 15.43 -1.38 10.79
C ASN A 143 16.78 -0.66 10.50
N THR A 144 16.79 0.21 9.48
CA THR A 144 17.95 0.98 9.03
C THR A 144 17.76 2.44 9.42
N PHE A 145 18.64 2.96 10.28
CA PHE A 145 18.52 4.31 10.82
C PHE A 145 19.79 5.13 10.67
N ILE A 146 19.65 6.26 9.98
CA ILE A 146 20.70 7.21 9.63
C ILE A 146 20.53 8.46 10.50
N ASN A 147 21.59 8.78 11.27
CA ASN A 147 21.63 9.93 12.17
C ASN A 147 21.35 11.24 11.41
N GLY A 148 20.37 12.01 11.89
CA GLY A 148 19.91 13.28 11.34
C GLY A 148 18.96 13.16 10.14
N PHE A 149 18.67 11.94 9.68
CA PHE A 149 17.79 11.71 8.53
C PHE A 149 16.48 11.01 8.92
N ASN A 150 16.54 9.82 9.54
CA ASN A 150 15.35 9.08 9.97
C ASN A 150 15.49 8.51 11.40
N ASP A 151 16.50 8.95 12.15
CA ASP A 151 16.75 8.52 13.52
C ASP A 151 15.68 9.00 14.50
N GLU A 152 14.94 10.06 14.17
CA GLU A 152 13.76 10.47 14.92
C GLU A 152 12.70 9.36 15.01
N LEU A 153 12.67 8.45 14.04
CA LEU A 153 11.73 7.33 13.99
C LEU A 153 12.15 6.18 14.91
N ARG A 154 13.42 6.12 15.38
CA ARG A 154 13.88 5.08 16.34
C ARG A 154 13.06 5.09 17.62
N HIS A 155 12.71 6.28 18.08
CA HIS A 155 12.00 6.46 19.34
C HIS A 155 10.49 6.30 19.20
N SER A 156 9.96 6.25 17.99
CA SER A 156 8.56 5.93 17.73
C SER A 156 8.23 4.49 18.15
N GLU A 157 9.18 3.55 18.03
CA GLU A 157 8.94 2.16 18.45
C GLU A 157 9.12 1.97 19.97
N VAL A 158 9.98 2.78 20.61
CA VAL A 158 10.28 2.66 22.05
C VAL A 158 9.30 3.45 22.93
N SER A 159 8.77 4.59 22.45
CA SER A 159 7.76 5.36 23.20
C SER A 159 6.39 4.67 23.23
N HIS A 160 6.10 3.77 22.28
CA HIS A 160 4.89 2.95 22.28
C HIS A 160 4.95 1.70 23.17
N LEU A 161 6.09 1.37 23.79
CA LEU A 161 6.18 0.23 24.72
C LEU A 161 6.00 0.65 26.19
N ASP A 162 6.51 1.83 26.59
CA ASP A 162 6.49 2.23 28.01
C ASP A 162 5.36 3.20 28.40
N GLN A 163 4.78 3.98 27.47
CA GLN A 163 3.65 4.88 27.79
C GLN A 163 2.27 4.26 27.50
N ASN A 164 2.22 3.23 26.67
CA ASN A 164 0.98 2.55 26.32
C ASN A 164 0.53 1.51 27.35
N SER A 165 1.38 1.05 28.28
CA SER A 165 0.99 -0.06 29.18
C SER A 165 -0.13 0.27 30.18
N ALA A 166 -0.32 1.55 30.53
CA ALA A 166 -1.40 2.00 31.42
C ALA A 166 -2.67 2.38 30.65
N ASP A 167 -2.54 3.13 29.55
CA ASP A 167 -3.68 3.57 28.75
C ASP A 167 -4.24 2.46 27.84
N ASP A 168 -3.40 1.55 27.33
CA ASP A 168 -3.87 0.38 26.57
C ASP A 168 -4.56 -0.63 27.49
N ASN A 169 -4.13 -0.81 28.75
CA ASN A 169 -4.83 -1.70 29.67
C ASN A 169 -6.22 -1.15 30.05
N SER A 170 -6.32 0.16 30.31
CA SER A 170 -7.61 0.85 30.50
C SER A 170 -8.52 0.70 29.29
N THR A 171 -7.99 0.92 28.09
CA THR A 171 -8.74 0.83 26.83
C THR A 171 -9.15 -0.62 26.52
N ILE A 172 -8.26 -1.60 26.78
CA ILE A 172 -8.54 -3.02 26.63
C ILE A 172 -9.61 -3.49 27.63
N GLU A 173 -9.59 -3.01 28.87
CA GLU A 173 -10.64 -3.32 29.86
C GLU A 173 -11.98 -2.72 29.45
N GLN A 174 -12.01 -1.48 28.96
CA GLN A 174 -13.22 -0.84 28.44
C GLN A 174 -13.78 -1.61 27.23
N LEU A 175 -12.92 -1.96 26.25
CA LEU A 175 -13.32 -2.72 25.06
C LEU A 175 -13.78 -4.14 25.41
N LYS A 176 -13.19 -4.79 26.42
CA LYS A 176 -13.66 -6.10 26.91
C LYS A 176 -15.03 -6.00 27.57
N LYS A 177 -15.25 -4.94 28.37
CA LYS A 177 -16.54 -4.69 29.00
C LYS A 177 -17.62 -4.40 27.96
N GLU A 178 -17.33 -3.54 26.98
CA GLU A 178 -18.25 -3.24 25.87
C GLU A 178 -18.56 -4.50 25.03
N ASN A 179 -17.56 -5.34 24.76
CA ASN A 179 -17.80 -6.62 24.06
C ASN A 179 -18.72 -7.57 24.83
N GLU A 180 -18.58 -7.68 26.15
CA GLU A 180 -19.50 -8.49 26.95
C GLU A 180 -20.91 -7.89 27.00
N GLU A 181 -21.03 -6.56 27.10
CA GLU A 181 -22.32 -5.86 27.04
C GLU A 181 -23.01 -6.07 25.67
N LEU A 182 -22.28 -5.92 24.57
CA LEU A 182 -22.78 -6.16 23.21
C LEU A 182 -23.18 -7.62 22.99
N LYS A 183 -22.44 -8.57 23.57
CA LYS A 183 -22.75 -10.00 23.49
C LYS A 183 -24.02 -10.34 24.26
N VAL A 184 -24.23 -9.73 25.44
CA VAL A 184 -25.48 -9.86 26.19
C VAL A 184 -26.65 -9.23 25.42
N GLU A 185 -26.46 -8.06 24.83
CA GLU A 185 -27.47 -7.40 24.01
C GLU A 185 -27.83 -8.23 22.77
N LEU A 186 -26.84 -8.79 22.07
CA LEU A 186 -27.04 -9.70 20.95
C LEU A 186 -27.85 -10.93 21.36
N LEU A 187 -27.49 -11.59 22.45
CA LEU A 187 -28.26 -12.74 22.95
C LEU A 187 -29.70 -12.36 23.34
N GLY A 188 -29.92 -11.14 23.84
CA GLY A 188 -31.24 -10.59 24.12
C GLY A 188 -32.05 -10.34 22.84
N LYS A 189 -31.42 -9.72 21.83
CA LYS A 189 -32.03 -9.47 20.51
C LYS A 189 -32.33 -10.78 19.78
N GLU A 190 -31.45 -11.77 19.83
CA GLU A 190 -31.64 -13.10 19.25
C GLU A 190 -32.85 -13.82 19.87
N ARG A 191 -33.03 -13.75 21.19
CA ARG A 191 -34.23 -14.29 21.86
C ARG A 191 -35.50 -13.58 21.39
N ARG A 192 -35.46 -12.25 21.28
CA ARG A 192 -36.60 -11.46 20.82
C ARG A 192 -36.94 -11.74 19.36
N ILE A 193 -35.93 -11.98 18.51
CA ILE A 193 -36.13 -12.46 17.13
C ILE A 193 -36.82 -13.81 17.15
N LYS A 194 -36.34 -14.79 17.94
CA LYS A 194 -37.01 -16.11 18.05
C LYS A 194 -38.46 -16.01 18.53
N GLU A 195 -38.75 -15.13 19.49
CA GLU A 195 -40.13 -14.89 19.95
C GLU A 195 -40.99 -14.28 18.85
N LEU A 196 -40.47 -13.28 18.13
CA LEU A 196 -41.17 -12.66 17.01
C LEU A 196 -41.34 -13.61 15.83
N GLU A 197 -40.36 -14.45 15.52
CA GLU A 197 -40.46 -15.51 14.51
C GLU A 197 -41.52 -16.54 14.89
N SER A 198 -41.60 -16.94 16.16
CA SER A 198 -42.66 -17.84 16.66
C SER A 198 -44.06 -17.20 16.50
N ILE A 199 -44.18 -15.91 16.84
CA ILE A 199 -45.41 -15.13 16.62
C ILE A 199 -45.70 -15.00 15.13
N GLN A 200 -44.69 -14.78 14.29
CA GLN A 200 -44.85 -14.64 12.85
C GLN A 200 -45.21 -15.96 12.17
N THR A 201 -44.69 -17.11 12.64
CA THR A 201 -45.19 -18.43 12.21
C THR A 201 -46.64 -18.65 12.63
N SER A 202 -47.06 -18.09 13.76
CA SER A 202 -48.45 -18.14 14.22
C SER A 202 -49.37 -17.19 13.44
N ILE A 203 -48.86 -16.06 12.95
CA ILE A 203 -49.61 -15.06 12.15
C ILE A 203 -49.60 -15.41 10.65
N GLU A 204 -48.53 -16.04 10.13
CA GLU A 204 -48.51 -16.57 8.76
C GLU A 204 -49.50 -17.73 8.56
N ASP A 205 -49.85 -18.44 9.63
CA ASP A 205 -50.95 -19.42 9.66
C ASP A 205 -52.35 -18.78 9.59
N GLU A 206 -52.49 -17.46 9.80
CA GLU A 206 -53.79 -16.77 9.77
C GLU A 206 -54.12 -16.04 8.45
N SER A 207 -53.21 -15.90 7.47
CA SER A 207 -53.53 -15.10 6.25
C SER A 207 -52.95 -15.54 4.90
N LYS A 208 -52.65 -16.83 4.71
CA LYS A 208 -52.36 -17.35 3.37
C LYS A 208 -53.30 -18.52 3.12
N LEU A 209 -54.07 -18.49 2.02
CA LEU A 209 -54.54 -19.75 1.45
C LEU A 209 -53.27 -20.55 1.11
N GLY A 210 -52.74 -21.36 2.02
CA GLY A 210 -51.63 -22.29 1.83
C GLY A 210 -51.96 -23.74 2.20
N ARG A 211 -52.37 -24.54 1.19
CA ARG A 211 -52.28 -26.01 1.11
C ARG A 211 -53.32 -26.84 1.89
N THR A 212 -54.40 -26.25 2.39
CA THR A 212 -55.45 -27.01 3.08
C THR A 212 -56.57 -27.49 2.12
N ARG A 213 -57.31 -28.54 2.49
CA ARG A 213 -58.49 -29.03 1.72
C ARG A 213 -59.52 -27.93 1.49
N ALA A 214 -59.71 -27.04 2.46
CA ALA A 214 -60.63 -25.92 2.38
C ALA A 214 -60.26 -24.95 1.26
N GLU A 215 -58.97 -24.67 1.09
CA GLU A 215 -58.49 -23.77 0.05
C GLU A 215 -58.53 -24.37 -1.34
N ASN A 216 -58.25 -25.68 -1.47
CA ASN A 216 -58.44 -26.37 -2.75
C ASN A 216 -59.91 -26.33 -3.18
N ASN A 217 -60.83 -26.47 -2.23
CA ASN A 217 -62.26 -26.28 -2.50
C ASN A 217 -62.55 -24.82 -2.88
N ALA A 218 -61.98 -23.83 -2.18
CA ALA A 218 -62.14 -22.43 -2.52
C ALA A 218 -61.60 -22.11 -3.92
N ALA A 219 -60.42 -22.62 -4.31
CA ALA A 219 -59.86 -22.42 -5.65
C ALA A 219 -60.75 -23.02 -6.75
N LYS A 220 -61.36 -24.19 -6.51
CA LYS A 220 -62.32 -24.80 -7.43
C LYS A 220 -63.63 -24.00 -7.55
N LEU A 221 -64.11 -23.44 -6.43
CA LEU A 221 -65.28 -22.55 -6.44
C LEU A 221 -64.98 -21.27 -7.20
N ILE A 222 -63.81 -20.65 -6.98
CA ILE A 222 -63.38 -19.46 -7.70
C ILE A 222 -63.25 -19.76 -9.20
N LEU A 223 -62.70 -20.92 -9.58
CA LEU A 223 -62.66 -21.36 -10.97
C LEU A 223 -64.08 -21.44 -11.57
N ALA A 224 -65.00 -22.16 -10.94
CA ALA A 224 -66.37 -22.31 -11.45
C ALA A 224 -67.11 -20.97 -11.55
N LEU A 225 -66.96 -20.10 -10.55
CA LEU A 225 -67.56 -18.77 -10.55
C LEU A 225 -66.93 -17.86 -11.62
N SER A 226 -65.62 -17.97 -11.85
CA SER A 226 -64.94 -17.22 -12.90
C SER A 226 -65.39 -17.62 -14.29
N GLU A 227 -65.67 -18.91 -14.52
CA GLU A 227 -66.24 -19.41 -15.77
C GLU A 227 -67.67 -18.90 -15.97
N LEU A 228 -68.50 -18.94 -14.92
CA LEU A 228 -69.87 -18.41 -14.97
C LEU A 228 -69.89 -16.91 -15.27
N ALA A 229 -68.96 -16.16 -14.69
CA ALA A 229 -68.81 -14.72 -14.90
C ALA A 229 -67.99 -14.35 -16.14
N SER A 230 -67.53 -15.34 -16.93
CA SER A 230 -66.69 -15.13 -18.13
C SER A 230 -65.43 -14.29 -17.87
N ILE A 231 -64.77 -14.51 -16.73
CA ILE A 231 -63.54 -13.82 -16.34
C ILE A 231 -62.33 -14.56 -16.92
N ASP A 232 -61.45 -13.83 -17.62
CA ASP A 232 -60.19 -14.38 -18.11
C ASP A 232 -59.16 -14.56 -16.97
N ILE A 233 -59.14 -15.76 -16.41
CA ILE A 233 -58.23 -16.15 -15.33
C ILE A 233 -56.77 -16.38 -15.80
N SER A 234 -56.50 -16.42 -17.12
CA SER A 234 -55.11 -16.52 -17.63
C SER A 234 -54.33 -15.21 -17.43
N LYS A 235 -55.05 -14.09 -17.26
CA LYS A 235 -54.51 -12.76 -17.00
C LYS A 235 -54.97 -12.27 -15.62
N PRO A 236 -54.37 -12.77 -14.53
CA PRO A 236 -54.91 -12.65 -13.17
C PRO A 236 -55.03 -11.20 -12.64
N TYR A 237 -54.36 -10.22 -13.24
CA TYR A 237 -54.45 -8.80 -12.84
C TYR A 237 -55.44 -8.00 -13.67
N ALA A 238 -55.80 -8.47 -14.87
CA ALA A 238 -56.68 -7.74 -15.78
C ALA A 238 -58.10 -7.50 -15.25
N PRO A 239 -58.76 -8.46 -14.55
CA PRO A 239 -60.15 -8.28 -14.13
C PRO A 239 -60.30 -7.48 -12.82
N TYR A 240 -59.21 -7.01 -12.21
CA TYR A 240 -59.25 -6.41 -10.86
C TYR A 240 -60.19 -5.21 -10.77
N GLU A 241 -60.01 -4.20 -11.64
CA GLU A 241 -60.82 -2.98 -11.59
C GLU A 241 -62.31 -3.28 -11.83
N SER A 242 -62.63 -4.15 -12.80
CA SER A 242 -64.01 -4.56 -13.05
C SER A 242 -64.64 -5.27 -11.84
N LEU A 243 -63.89 -6.15 -11.16
CA LEU A 243 -64.38 -6.87 -9.99
C LEU A 243 -64.54 -5.95 -8.79
N LYS A 244 -63.63 -4.99 -8.62
CA LYS A 244 -63.70 -3.98 -7.56
C LYS A 244 -64.92 -3.09 -7.73
N THR A 245 -65.14 -2.55 -8.93
CA THR A 245 -66.34 -1.75 -9.23
C THR A 245 -67.63 -2.53 -8.99
N GLN A 246 -67.69 -3.81 -9.38
CA GLN A 246 -68.84 -4.66 -9.08
C GLN A 246 -69.02 -4.92 -7.58
N GLY A 247 -67.93 -5.12 -6.84
CA GLY A 247 -67.97 -5.27 -5.39
C GLY A 247 -68.50 -4.03 -4.68
N GLU A 248 -68.05 -2.84 -5.09
CA GLU A 248 -68.54 -1.55 -4.58
C GLU A 248 -70.03 -1.37 -4.86
N LEU A 249 -70.50 -1.73 -6.06
CA LEU A 249 -71.94 -1.71 -6.40
C LEU A 249 -72.79 -2.67 -5.56
N LEU A 250 -72.18 -3.75 -5.05
CA LEU A 250 -72.81 -4.71 -4.16
C LEU A 250 -72.67 -4.34 -2.68
N GLY A 251 -72.08 -3.18 -2.36
CA GLY A 251 -71.90 -2.71 -0.98
C GLY A 251 -70.75 -3.39 -0.23
N ILE A 252 -69.74 -3.91 -0.94
CA ILE A 252 -68.54 -4.48 -0.33
C ILE A 252 -67.58 -3.34 0.04
N ASP A 253 -67.62 -2.90 1.31
CA ASP A 253 -66.81 -1.77 1.81
C ASP A 253 -65.30 -2.02 1.77
N LYS A 254 -64.87 -3.29 1.82
CA LYS A 254 -63.45 -3.69 1.82
C LYS A 254 -63.20 -4.72 0.74
N PHE A 255 -63.10 -4.24 -0.49
CA PHE A 255 -62.70 -5.09 -1.60
C PHE A 255 -61.24 -5.56 -1.42
N PRO A 256 -60.92 -6.85 -1.68
CA PRO A 256 -59.55 -7.36 -1.58
C PRO A 256 -58.54 -6.59 -2.43
N SER A 257 -57.27 -6.61 -2.04
CA SER A 257 -56.19 -6.00 -2.83
C SER A 257 -56.00 -6.70 -4.18
N ASN A 258 -55.39 -6.00 -5.13
CA ASN A 258 -55.09 -6.53 -6.46
C ASN A 258 -54.24 -7.81 -6.37
N GLU A 259 -53.25 -7.83 -5.49
CA GLU A 259 -52.37 -8.95 -5.22
C GLU A 259 -53.13 -10.17 -4.70
N ASN A 260 -54.11 -9.96 -3.81
CA ASN A 260 -54.94 -11.04 -3.27
C ASN A 260 -55.81 -11.66 -4.36
N VAL A 261 -56.51 -10.83 -5.14
CA VAL A 261 -57.35 -11.29 -6.26
C VAL A 261 -56.51 -12.02 -7.30
N ALA A 262 -55.36 -11.47 -7.68
CA ALA A 262 -54.47 -12.10 -8.65
C ALA A 262 -53.93 -13.46 -8.16
N THR A 263 -53.65 -13.58 -6.86
CA THR A 263 -53.21 -14.84 -6.26
C THR A 263 -54.31 -15.90 -6.33
N TRP A 264 -55.56 -15.52 -6.06
CA TRP A 264 -56.72 -16.41 -6.18
C TRP A 264 -56.93 -16.89 -7.61
N LEU A 265 -56.86 -15.98 -8.60
CA LEU A 265 -57.07 -16.31 -10.01
C LEU A 265 -55.94 -17.19 -10.57
N LYS A 266 -54.69 -16.95 -10.18
CA LYS A 266 -53.56 -17.85 -10.55
C LYS A 266 -53.79 -19.27 -10.05
N ARG A 267 -54.31 -19.42 -8.83
CA ARG A 267 -54.61 -20.74 -8.26
C ARG A 267 -55.80 -21.40 -8.95
N ALA A 268 -56.87 -20.66 -9.21
CA ALA A 268 -58.02 -21.15 -9.96
C ALA A 268 -57.59 -21.64 -11.36
N HIS A 269 -56.76 -20.86 -12.07
CA HIS A 269 -56.19 -21.26 -13.36
C HIS A 269 -55.35 -22.56 -13.25
N ALA A 270 -54.58 -22.72 -12.17
CA ALA A 270 -53.82 -23.95 -11.93
C ALA A 270 -54.71 -25.19 -11.66
N GLN A 271 -55.97 -25.02 -11.26
CA GLN A 271 -56.94 -26.14 -11.13
C GLN A 271 -57.54 -26.59 -12.47
N LYS A 272 -57.32 -25.83 -13.56
CA LYS A 272 -57.82 -26.15 -14.90
C LYS A 272 -56.94 -27.17 -15.63
N SER A 273 -55.71 -27.39 -15.15
CA SER A 273 -54.75 -28.37 -15.66
C SER A 273 -54.85 -29.69 -14.91
#